data_AF-A0A346XV94-F1
#
_entry.id   AF-A0A346XV94-F1
#
_cell.length_a   1.000
_cell.length_b   1.000
_cell.length_c   1.000
_cell.angle_alpha   90.00
_cell.angle_beta   90.00
_cell.angle_gamma   90.00
#
_symmetry.space_group_name_H-M   'P 1'
#
loop_
_entity.id
_entity.type
_entity.pdbx_description
1 polymer ?
#
loop_
_entity_poly.entity_id
_entity_poly.type
_entity_poly.pdbx_seq_one_letter_code
_entity_poly.pdbx_strand_id
1 'polypeptide(L)'
;MWVDVALLVGYVALSAPQSTGIPFHEYATLVFIPIFISHIVLDWAWVREVFRRSGRRRSGTVRFNRAFDIVIFIGMVVAVYSGFLVSEALLPDLGFNPTTSTFWSTVHDASSNLLIVLVGVHLAMHWPWIKRNVGRILPNRRPS
;
A
#
# COMPACT_ATOMS: atom_id res chain seq x y z
N MET A 1 -12.29 3.42 6.55
CA MET A 1 -11.84 2.77 7.79
C MET A 1 -11.65 1.26 7.62
N TRP A 2 -12.68 0.48 7.28
CA TRP A 2 -12.50 -0.98 7.12
C TRP A 2 -11.57 -1.36 5.96
N VAL A 3 -11.67 -0.67 4.82
CA VAL A 3 -10.74 -0.84 3.69
C VAL A 3 -9.29 -0.54 4.09
N ASP A 4 -9.08 0.52 4.88
CA ASP A 4 -7.74 0.92 5.35
C ASP A 4 -7.14 -0.12 6.30
N VAL A 5 -7.97 -0.70 7.18
CA VAL A 5 -7.57 -1.80 8.07
C VAL A 5 -7.24 -3.06 7.25
N ALA A 6 -8.10 -3.43 6.30
CA ALA A 6 -7.85 -4.58 5.43
C ALA A 6 -6.58 -4.40 4.60
N LEU A 7 -6.35 -3.19 4.08
CA LEU A 7 -5.15 -2.85 3.34
C LEU A 7 -3.89 -2.94 4.22
N LEU A 8 -3.94 -2.42 5.45
CA LEU A 8 -2.81 -2.50 6.37
C LEU A 8 -2.49 -3.95 6.77
N VAL A 9 -3.50 -4.74 7.12
CA VAL A 9 -3.32 -6.15 7.47
C VAL A 9 -2.78 -6.95 6.29
N GLY A 10 -3.36 -6.75 5.10
CA GLY A 10 -2.88 -7.39 3.88
C GLY A 10 -1.44 -7.00 3.54
N TYR A 11 -1.08 -5.73 3.68
CA TYR A 11 0.28 -5.24 3.45
C TYR A 11 1.28 -5.89 4.40
N VAL A 12 0.95 -5.98 5.69
CA VAL A 12 1.79 -6.66 6.69
C VAL A 12 1.94 -8.14 6.37
N ALA A 13 0.86 -8.83 6.01
CA ALA A 13 0.91 -10.24 5.63
C ALA A 13 1.81 -10.49 4.40
N LEU A 14 1.77 -9.59 3.41
CA LEU A 14 2.59 -9.67 2.21
C LEU A 14 4.06 -9.31 2.45
N SER A 15 4.38 -8.54 3.49
CA SER A 15 5.73 -8.04 3.77
C SER A 15 6.68 -9.09 4.39
N ALA A 16 6.22 -10.33 4.61
CA ALA A 16 7.01 -11.40 5.21
C ALA A 16 6.95 -12.71 4.41
N PRO A 17 7.33 -12.71 3.11
CA PRO A 17 7.25 -13.90 2.25
C PRO A 17 8.09 -15.07 2.79
N GLN A 18 9.23 -14.81 3.45
CA GLN A 18 10.04 -15.83 4.13
C GLN A 18 9.30 -16.56 5.28
N SER A 19 8.22 -15.99 5.81
CA SER A 19 7.41 -16.60 6.88
C SER A 19 6.13 -17.23 6.35
N THR A 20 5.53 -16.66 5.31
CA THR A 20 4.25 -17.13 4.75
C THR A 20 4.42 -18.07 3.56
N GLY A 21 5.58 -18.06 2.91
CA GLY A 21 5.87 -18.77 1.66
C GLY A 21 5.60 -17.91 0.42
N ILE A 22 6.39 -18.17 -0.64
CA ILE A 22 6.27 -17.49 -1.95
C ILE A 22 4.89 -17.69 -2.60
N PRO A 23 4.31 -18.90 -2.66
CA PRO A 23 2.98 -19.07 -3.25
C PRO A 23 1.92 -18.22 -2.54
N PHE A 24 1.92 -18.19 -1.21
CA PHE A 24 0.98 -17.35 -0.47
C PHE A 24 1.17 -15.87 -0.81
N HIS A 25 2.40 -15.36 -0.82
CA HIS A 25 2.68 -13.97 -1.16
C HIS A 25 2.12 -13.58 -2.54
N GLU A 26 2.34 -14.41 -3.56
CA GLU A 26 1.88 -14.14 -4.92
C GLU A 26 0.35 -14.21 -5.06
N TYR A 27 -0.28 -15.26 -4.52
CA TYR A 27 -1.74 -15.41 -4.59
C TYR A 27 -2.48 -14.39 -3.71
N ALA A 28 -1.97 -14.08 -2.52
CA ALA A 28 -2.55 -13.06 -1.65
C ALA A 28 -2.44 -11.66 -2.29
N THR A 29 -1.43 -11.41 -3.13
CA THR A 29 -1.30 -10.16 -3.88
C THR A 29 -2.49 -9.96 -4.84
N LEU A 30 -3.06 -11.01 -5.42
CA LEU A 30 -4.28 -10.92 -6.24
C LEU A 30 -5.50 -10.41 -5.47
N VAL A 31 -5.59 -10.73 -4.17
CA VAL A 31 -6.65 -10.23 -3.28
C VAL A 31 -6.33 -8.81 -2.79
N PHE A 32 -5.05 -8.52 -2.56
CA PHE A 32 -4.60 -7.20 -2.11
C PHE A 32 -4.84 -6.09 -3.15
N ILE A 33 -4.59 -6.36 -4.43
CA ILE A 33 -4.76 -5.39 -5.53
C ILE A 33 -6.16 -4.75 -5.56
N PRO A 34 -7.28 -5.49 -5.58
CA PRO A 34 -8.60 -4.87 -5.60
C PRO A 34 -8.91 -4.09 -4.32
N ILE A 35 -8.39 -4.50 -3.15
CA ILE A 35 -8.51 -3.73 -1.91
C ILE A 35 -7.75 -2.40 -2.04
N PHE A 36 -6.52 -2.43 -2.57
CA PHE A 36 -5.72 -1.24 -2.83
C PHE A 36 -6.39 -0.29 -3.84
N ILE A 37 -6.94 -0.82 -4.95
CA ILE A 37 -7.71 -0.03 -5.91
C ILE A 37 -8.93 0.58 -5.22
N SER A 38 -9.66 -0.18 -4.39
CA SER A 38 -10.82 0.34 -3.66
C SER A 38 -10.45 1.48 -2.71
N HIS A 39 -9.29 1.41 -2.05
CA HIS A 39 -8.79 2.49 -1.20
C HIS A 39 -8.61 3.79 -2.00
N ILE A 40 -8.00 3.72 -3.19
CA ILE A 40 -7.79 4.87 -4.06
C ILE A 40 -9.12 5.42 -4.62
N VAL A 41 -10.02 4.54 -5.05
CA VAL A 41 -11.32 4.93 -5.61
C VAL A 41 -12.19 5.58 -4.55
N LEU A 42 -12.19 5.05 -3.33
CA LEU A 42 -12.95 5.64 -2.22
C LEU A 42 -12.36 6.99 -1.78
N ASP A 43 -11.05 7.19 -1.93
CA ASP A 43 -10.40 8.50 -1.76
C ASP A 43 -10.27 9.28 -3.09
N TRP A 44 -11.34 9.27 -3.90
CA TRP A 44 -11.36 10.01 -5.17
C TRP A 44 -11.08 11.51 -5.01
N ALA A 45 -11.36 12.07 -3.83
CA ALA A 45 -11.04 13.47 -3.52
C ALA A 45 -9.53 13.72 -3.54
N TRP A 46 -8.73 12.83 -2.96
CA TRP A 46 -7.27 12.88 -3.05
C TRP A 46 -6.79 12.76 -4.49
N VAL A 47 -7.34 11.82 -5.27
CA VAL A 47 -6.98 11.63 -6.69
C VAL A 47 -7.16 12.93 -7.47
N ARG A 48 -8.29 13.60 -7.32
CA ARG A 48 -8.53 14.90 -7.96
C ARG A 48 -7.50 15.96 -7.54
N GLU A 49 -7.10 15.99 -6.28
CA GLU A 49 -6.10 16.96 -5.80
C GLU A 49 -4.69 16.67 -6.35
N VAL A 50 -4.36 15.40 -6.61
CA VAL A 50 -3.12 14.99 -7.28
C VAL A 50 -3.06 15.55 -8.71
N PHE A 51 -4.17 15.57 -9.45
CA PHE A 51 -4.20 16.09 -10.82
C PHE A 51 -4.49 17.60 -10.90
N ARG A 52 -5.03 18.21 -9.84
CA ARG A 52 -5.31 19.64 -9.82
C ARG A 52 -4.01 20.45 -9.77
N ARG A 53 -3.81 21.31 -10.77
CA ARG A 53 -2.76 22.35 -10.73
C ARG A 53 -3.06 23.31 -9.58
N SER A 54 -2.22 23.32 -8.56
CA SER A 54 -2.45 24.11 -7.36
C SER A 54 -2.08 25.58 -7.61
N GLY A 55 -3.05 26.39 -8.04
CA GLY A 55 -2.88 27.86 -8.18
C GLY A 55 -2.88 28.64 -6.86
N ARG A 56 -3.22 28.00 -5.72
CA ARG A 56 -3.26 28.63 -4.39
C ARG A 56 -2.06 28.17 -3.56
N ARG A 57 -1.42 29.09 -2.81
CA ARG A 57 -0.36 28.79 -1.84
C ARG A 57 -0.90 27.82 -0.76
N ARG A 58 -0.54 26.54 -0.86
CA ARG A 58 -0.78 25.53 0.19
C ARG A 58 0.33 25.61 1.24
N SER A 59 0.04 25.24 2.49
CA SER A 59 1.07 25.11 3.52
C SER A 59 2.11 24.05 3.12
N GLY A 60 3.34 24.19 3.64
CA GLY A 60 4.43 23.24 3.38
C GLY A 60 4.05 21.78 3.70
N THR A 61 3.36 21.56 4.82
CA THR A 61 2.86 20.25 5.25
C THR A 61 1.94 19.60 4.23
N VAL A 62 1.00 20.35 3.64
CA VAL A 62 0.08 19.80 2.62
C VAL A 62 0.82 19.39 1.36
N ARG A 63 1.85 20.17 0.96
CA ARG A 63 2.69 19.83 -0.20
C ARG A 63 3.53 18.58 0.07
N PHE A 64 4.11 18.48 1.27
CA PHE A 64 4.89 17.32 1.69
C PHE A 64 4.03 16.05 1.72
N ASN A 65 2.89 16.07 2.40
CA ASN A 65 2.00 14.91 2.48
C ASN A 65 1.59 14.43 1.08
N ARG A 66 1.17 15.36 0.21
CA ARG A 66 0.83 15.02 -1.18
C ARG A 66 1.99 14.35 -1.92
N ALA A 67 3.20 14.91 -1.85
CA ALA A 67 4.36 14.35 -2.52
C ALA A 67 4.72 12.97 -1.95
N PHE A 68 4.63 12.83 -0.63
CA PHE A 68 4.90 11.59 0.10
C PHE A 68 3.92 10.48 -0.28
N ASP A 69 2.62 10.78 -0.32
CA ASP A 69 1.58 9.82 -0.74
C ASP A 69 1.76 9.40 -2.21
N ILE A 70 2.17 10.33 -3.09
CA ILE A 70 2.49 10.01 -4.49
C ILE A 70 3.69 9.05 -4.57
N VAL A 71 4.73 9.25 -3.76
CA VAL A 71 5.90 8.36 -3.72
C VAL A 71 5.49 6.97 -3.25
N ILE A 72 4.65 6.86 -2.22
CA ILE A 72 4.10 5.58 -1.75
C ILE A 72 3.28 4.91 -2.87
N PHE A 73 2.39 5.65 -3.52
CA PHE A 73 1.56 5.13 -4.60
C PHE A 73 2.41 4.57 -5.75
N ILE A 74 3.39 5.35 -6.22
CA ILE A 74 4.31 4.91 -7.29
C ILE A 74 5.12 3.70 -6.83
N GLY A 75 5.66 3.73 -5.60
CA GLY A 75 6.39 2.61 -5.03
C GLY A 75 5.55 1.33 -5.02
N MET A 76 4.28 1.42 -4.61
CA MET A 76 3.35 0.28 -4.60
C MET A 76 3.11 -0.27 -6.00
N VAL A 77 2.88 0.60 -6.99
CA VAL A 77 2.69 0.17 -8.39
C VAL A 77 3.96 -0.53 -8.90
N VAL A 78 5.14 0.01 -8.62
CA VAL A 78 6.42 -0.59 -9.01
C VAL A 78 6.62 -1.95 -8.34
N ALA A 79 6.34 -2.07 -7.04
CA ALA A 79 6.48 -3.33 -6.29
C ALA A 79 5.55 -4.42 -6.83
N VAL A 80 4.26 -4.09 -7.05
CA VAL A 80 3.28 -5.03 -7.61
C VAL A 80 3.67 -5.44 -9.03
N TYR A 81 4.01 -4.48 -9.88
CA TYR A 81 4.36 -4.76 -11.27
C TYR A 81 5.63 -5.61 -11.39
N SER A 82 6.70 -5.21 -10.69
CA SER A 82 7.95 -5.99 -10.67
C SER A 82 7.77 -7.36 -10.02
N GLY A 83 6.90 -7.49 -9.01
CA GLY A 83 6.56 -8.76 -8.36
C GLY A 83 5.93 -9.77 -9.32
N PHE A 84 4.99 -9.33 -10.18
CA PHE A 84 4.47 -10.20 -11.23
C PHE A 84 5.55 -10.65 -12.21
N LEU A 85 6.50 -9.78 -12.57
CA LEU A 85 7.57 -10.13 -13.50
C LEU A 85 8.59 -11.12 -12.94
N VAL A 86 8.65 -11.28 -11.61
CA VAL A 86 9.51 -12.25 -10.92
C VAL A 86 8.73 -13.38 -10.25
N SER A 87 7.46 -13.56 -10.62
CA SER A 87 6.60 -14.60 -10.05
C SER A 87 7.14 -16.00 -10.31
N GLU A 88 7.23 -16.79 -9.24
CA GLU A 88 7.72 -18.17 -9.22
C GLU A 88 6.60 -19.21 -9.07
N ALA A 89 5.41 -18.81 -8.64
CA ALA A 89 4.27 -19.72 -8.42
C ALA A 89 3.07 -19.36 -9.30
N LEU A 90 2.55 -18.14 -9.17
CA LEU A 90 1.31 -17.70 -9.80
C LEU A 90 1.38 -17.73 -11.33
N LEU A 91 2.41 -17.14 -11.94
CA LEU A 91 2.53 -17.12 -13.40
C LEU A 91 2.80 -18.52 -13.99
N PRO A 92 3.71 -19.34 -13.42
CA PRO A 92 3.87 -20.74 -13.81
C PRO A 92 2.59 -21.57 -13.73
N ASP A 93 1.79 -21.42 -12.66
CA ASP A 93 0.50 -22.12 -12.50
C ASP A 93 -0.52 -21.72 -13.59
N LEU A 94 -0.41 -20.51 -14.13
CA LEU A 94 -1.21 -20.01 -15.26
C LEU A 94 -0.64 -20.42 -16.63
N GLY A 95 0.46 -21.16 -16.67
CA GLY A 95 1.11 -21.63 -17.89
C GLY A 95 2.08 -20.61 -18.52
N PHE A 96 2.36 -19.49 -17.84
CA PHE A 96 3.37 -18.53 -18.28
C PHE A 96 4.74 -18.92 -17.72
N ASN A 97 5.78 -18.81 -18.54
CA ASN A 97 7.17 -19.07 -18.13
C ASN A 97 7.96 -17.75 -18.14
N PRO A 98 7.78 -16.88 -17.13
CA PRO A 98 8.51 -15.61 -17.06
C PRO A 98 10.01 -15.88 -16.91
N THR A 99 10.83 -15.24 -17.75
CA THR A 99 12.29 -15.23 -17.52
C THR A 99 12.59 -14.22 -16.43
N THR A 100 12.79 -14.69 -15.20
CA THR A 100 13.19 -13.85 -14.07
C THR A 100 14.52 -13.16 -14.38
N SER A 101 14.55 -11.83 -14.36
CA SER A 101 15.78 -11.07 -14.54
C SER A 101 16.24 -10.49 -13.21
N THR A 102 17.56 -10.47 -12.97
CA THR A 102 18.15 -9.84 -11.77
C THR A 102 17.71 -8.38 -11.62
N PHE A 103 17.47 -7.69 -12.74
CA PHE A 103 16.95 -6.33 -12.73
C PHE A 103 15.58 -6.25 -12.05
N TRP A 104 14.61 -7.07 -12.46
CA TRP A 104 13.27 -7.02 -11.87
C TRP A 104 13.23 -7.50 -10.42
N SER A 105 14.05 -8.50 -10.07
CA SER A 105 14.19 -8.94 -8.67
C SER A 105 14.73 -7.82 -7.80
N THR A 106 15.78 -7.13 -8.25
CA THR A 106 16.36 -5.98 -7.53
C THR A 106 15.34 -4.84 -7.39
N VAL A 107 14.59 -4.54 -8.45
CA VAL A 107 13.53 -3.51 -8.41
C VAL A 107 12.44 -3.89 -7.42
N HIS A 108 11.99 -5.14 -7.42
CA HIS A 108 10.99 -5.63 -6.48
C HIS A 108 11.50 -5.53 -5.04
N ASP A 109 12.68 -6.06 -4.75
CA ASP A 109 13.27 -6.03 -3.41
C ASP A 109 13.49 -4.59 -2.91
N ALA A 110 14.05 -3.72 -3.75
CA ALA A 110 14.31 -2.33 -3.37
C ALA A 110 13.00 -1.56 -3.11
N SER A 111 11.99 -1.73 -3.97
CA SER A 111 10.70 -1.05 -3.81
C SER A 111 9.92 -1.58 -2.60
N SER A 112 9.86 -2.89 -2.40
CA SER A 112 9.20 -3.52 -1.25
C SER A 112 9.86 -3.11 0.08
N ASN A 113 11.19 -3.12 0.17
CA ASN A 113 11.90 -2.69 1.37
C ASN A 113 11.70 -1.20 1.66
N LEU A 114 11.73 -0.36 0.63
CA LEU A 114 11.45 1.07 0.78
C LEU A 114 10.01 1.32 1.27
N LEU A 115 9.03 0.60 0.72
CA LEU A 115 7.64 0.73 1.12
C LEU A 115 7.41 0.41 2.59
N ILE A 116 8.13 -0.54 3.20
CA ILE A 116 8.01 -0.85 4.63
C ILE A 116 8.28 0.41 5.46
N VAL A 117 9.36 1.13 5.12
CA VAL A 117 9.73 2.38 5.80
C VAL A 117 8.69 3.47 5.52
N LEU A 118 8.32 3.66 4.25
CA LEU A 118 7.40 4.74 3.86
C LEU A 118 6.00 4.55 4.46
N VAL A 119 5.47 3.33 4.47
CA VAL A 119 4.17 3.01 5.09
C VAL A 119 4.25 3.21 6.61
N GLY A 120 5.35 2.80 7.26
CA GLY A 120 5.56 3.07 8.68
C GLY A 120 5.53 4.57 9.00
N VAL A 121 6.22 5.39 8.20
CA VAL A 121 6.20 6.86 8.33
C VAL A 121 4.81 7.42 8.05
N HIS A 122 4.11 6.94 7.02
CA HIS A 122 2.73 7.34 6.71
C HIS A 122 1.80 7.10 7.92
N LEU A 123 1.85 5.91 8.53
CA LEU A 123 1.07 5.60 9.72
C LEU A 123 1.41 6.51 10.90
N ALA A 124 2.70 6.80 11.12
CA ALA A 124 3.15 7.69 12.19
C ALA A 124 2.65 9.14 11.98
N MET A 125 2.72 9.65 10.75
CA MET A 125 2.22 10.98 10.39
C MET A 125 0.72 11.12 10.65
N HIS A 126 -0.05 10.04 10.44
CA HIS A 126 -1.50 10.04 10.60
C HIS A 126 -1.99 9.48 11.95
N TRP A 127 -1.07 9.15 12.87
CA TRP A 127 -1.38 8.56 14.18
C TRP A 127 -2.45 9.31 15.00
N PRO A 128 -2.46 10.66 15.08
CA PRO A 128 -3.52 11.37 15.82
C PRO A 128 -4.91 11.15 15.23
N TRP A 129 -5.03 11.05 13.90
CA TRP A 129 -6.30 10.76 13.23
C TRP A 129 -6.72 9.31 13.47
N ILE A 130 -5.79 8.36 13.40
CA ILE A 130 -6.06 6.93 13.66
C ILE A 130 -6.65 6.74 15.06
N LYS A 131 -6.01 7.28 16.10
CA LYS A 131 -6.50 7.18 17.50
C LYS A 131 -7.93 7.71 17.65
N ARG A 132 -8.24 8.84 17.03
CA ARG A 132 -9.58 9.46 17.10
C ARG A 132 -10.66 8.62 16.43
N ASN A 133 -10.35 7.98 15.31
CA ASN A 133 -11.33 7.17 14.58
C ASN A 133 -11.53 5.78 15.20
N VAL A 134 -10.47 5.16 15.73
CA VAL A 134 -10.57 3.90 16.49
C VAL A 134 -11.39 4.08 17.77
N GLY A 135 -11.20 5.19 18.50
CA GLY A 135 -11.97 5.49 19.71
C GLY A 135 -13.48 5.64 19.49
N ARG A 136 -13.95 5.83 18.25
CA ARG A 136 -15.39 5.91 17.91
C ARG A 136 -16.03 4.54 17.67
N ILE A 137 -15.24 3.49 17.44
CA ILE A 137 -15.74 2.12 17.25
C ILE A 137 -15.97 1.43 18.59
N LEU A 138 -15.20 1.78 19.63
CA LEU A 138 -15.41 1.25 20.97
C LEU A 138 -16.66 1.90 21.60
N PRO A 139 -17.65 1.12 22.09
CA PRO A 139 -18.80 1.68 22.77
C PRO A 139 -18.33 2.45 23.99
N ASN A 140 -18.73 3.72 24.09
CA ASN A 140 -18.50 4.53 25.28
C ASN A 140 -19.28 3.90 26.45
N ARG A 141 -18.63 3.10 27.29
CA ARG A 141 -19.21 2.66 28.56
C ARG A 141 -19.21 3.87 29.50
N ARG A 142 -20.30 4.64 29.49
CA ARG A 142 -20.56 5.63 30.53
C ARG A 142 -20.85 4.87 31.84
N PRO A 143 -20.08 5.06 32.93
CA PRO A 143 -20.54 4.64 34.24
C PRO A 143 -21.74 5.51 34.64
N SER A 144 -22.83 4.83 35.03
CA SER A 144 -24.05 5.39 35.61
C SER A 144 -23.82 5.90 37.03
#